data_AF-A0A8T2PAJ7-F1
#
_entry.id   AF-A0A8T2PAJ7-F1
#
_cell.length_a   1.000
_cell.length_b   1.000
_cell.length_c   1.000
_cell.angle_alpha   90.00
_cell.angle_beta   90.00
_cell.angle_gamma   90.00
#
_symmetry.space_group_name_H-M   'P 1'
#
loop_
_entity.id
_entity.type
_entity.pdbx_description
1 polymer ?
#
loop_
_entity_poly.entity_id
_entity_poly.type
_entity_poly.pdbx_seq_one_letter_code
_entity_poly.pdbx_strand_id
1 'polypeptide(L)' 'MCLFPLQSFSAYYKGGFEQKMSKREASLILGISPTSSKAKVREAHRRIMVLNHPDKGGSPFLAAKINEAKDLLDSGPRR' A
#
# COMPACT_ATOMS: atom_id res chain seq x y z
N MET A 1 16.27 8.96 -16.51
CA MET A 1 16.54 7.52 -16.42
C MET A 1 16.40 7.10 -14.97
N CYS A 2 15.32 6.39 -14.62
CA CYS A 2 15.15 5.89 -13.26
C CYS A 2 15.88 4.54 -13.16
N LEU A 3 17.04 4.52 -12.50
CA LEU A 3 17.67 3.27 -12.08
C LEU A 3 16.85 2.68 -10.93
N PHE A 4 16.04 1.67 -11.23
CA PHE A 4 15.71 0.65 -10.24
C PHE A 4 16.77 -0.45 -10.35
N PRO A 5 17.41 -0.84 -9.25
CA PRO A 5 18.47 -1.83 -9.30
C PRO A 5 17.87 -3.21 -9.66
N LEU A 6 18.49 -3.87 -10.64
CA LEU A 6 18.29 -5.29 -10.94
C LEU A 6 18.88 -6.10 -9.77
N GLN A 7 18.12 -6.31 -8.69
CA GLN A 7 18.54 -7.18 -7.59
C GLN A 7 17.89 -8.56 -7.71
N SER A 8 18.77 -9.55 -7.95
CA SER A 8 18.80 -10.92 -7.41
C SER A 8 17.50 -11.48 -6.81
N PHE A 9 17.08 -12.64 -7.30
CA PHE A 9 15.89 -13.45 -6.95
C PHE A 9 15.54 -13.53 -5.45
N SER A 10 14.97 -12.47 -4.92
CA SER A 10 13.84 -12.52 -4.00
C SER A 10 12.90 -11.41 -4.44
N ALA A 11 11.90 -11.75 -5.24
CA ALA A 11 10.86 -10.81 -5.71
C ALA A 11 9.98 -10.24 -4.58
N TYR A 12 10.28 -10.59 -3.33
CA TYR A 12 9.52 -10.24 -2.13
C TYR A 12 10.42 -9.57 -1.09
N TYR A 13 9.86 -8.58 -0.40
CA TYR A 13 10.49 -7.99 0.78
C TYR A 13 10.54 -9.03 1.90
N LYS A 14 11.72 -9.19 2.53
CA LYS A 14 11.88 -10.10 3.67
C LYS A 14 11.16 -9.54 4.91
N GLY A 15 10.41 -10.38 5.60
CA GLY A 15 9.71 -10.04 6.84
C GLY A 15 8.18 -10.04 6.69
N GLY A 16 7.50 -9.69 7.78
CA GLY A 16 6.06 -9.44 7.79
C GLY A 16 5.75 -7.94 7.72
N PHE A 17 4.49 -7.60 7.99
CA PHE A 17 4.10 -6.21 8.16
C PHE A 17 4.74 -5.59 9.40
N GLU A 18 5.01 -4.28 9.34
CA GLU A 18 5.46 -3.52 10.50
C GLU A 18 4.36 -3.48 11.57
N GLN A 19 4.77 -3.49 12.85
CA GLN A 19 3.83 -3.40 13.98
C GLN A 19 2.99 -2.11 13.97
N LYS A 20 3.54 -1.04 13.38
CA LYS A 20 2.89 0.25 13.22
C LYS A 20 3.07 0.69 11.76
N MET A 21 1.98 1.00 11.07
CA MET A 21 2.05 1.44 9.69
C MET A 21 2.90 2.70 9.53
N SER A 22 3.91 2.60 8.66
CA SER A 22 4.76 3.71 8.26
C SER A 22 4.39 4.22 6.88
N LYS A 23 4.76 5.47 6.56
CA LYS A 23 4.51 6.05 5.21
C LYS A 23 5.17 5.21 4.11
N ARG A 24 6.33 4.62 4.43
CA ARG A 24 7.07 3.74 3.52
C ARG A 24 6.28 2.46 3.26
N GLU A 25 5.86 1.76 4.32
CA GLU A 25 5.06 0.54 4.21
C GLU A 25 3.75 0.81 3.46
N ALA A 26 3.03 1.87 3.80
CA ALA A 26 1.78 2.25 3.14
C ALA A 26 1.94 2.48 1.63
N SER A 27 3.05 3.12 1.23
CA SER A 27 3.38 3.37 -0.17
C SER A 27 3.69 2.07 -0.91
N LEU A 28 4.37 1.13 -0.26
CA LEU A 28 4.67 -0.20 -0.81
C LEU A 28 3.40 -1.04 -0.96
N ILE A 29 2.52 -1.05 0.05
CA ILE A 29 1.23 -1.77 0.01
C ILE A 29 0.36 -1.27 -1.15
N LEU A 30 0.28 0.05 -1.35
CA LEU A 30 -0.52 0.63 -2.43
C LEU A 30 0.19 0.66 -3.79
N GLY A 31 1.48 0.36 -3.85
CA GLY A 31 2.28 0.41 -5.07
C GLY A 31 2.40 1.81 -5.66
N ILE A 32 2.53 2.83 -4.83
CA ILE A 32 2.61 4.24 -5.22
C ILE A 32 3.82 4.93 -4.60
N SER A 33 4.19 6.11 -5.13
CA SER A 33 5.23 6.94 -4.52
C SER A 33 4.74 7.51 -3.17
N PRO A 34 5.60 7.64 -2.14
CA PRO A 34 5.25 8.33 -0.88
C PRO A 34 4.88 9.81 -1.06
N THR A 35 5.22 10.41 -2.21
CA THR A 35 4.87 11.79 -2.58
C THR A 35 3.64 11.87 -3.49
N SER A 36 2.91 10.77 -3.67
CA SER A 36 1.73 10.74 -4.53
C SER A 36 0.59 11.62 -4.00
N SER A 37 -0.21 12.16 -4.92
CA SER A 37 -1.40 12.93 -4.57
C SER A 37 -2.48 12.06 -3.90
N LYS A 38 -3.34 12.68 -3.09
CA LYS A 38 -4.49 12.01 -2.45
C LYS A 38 -5.41 11.31 -3.46
N ALA A 39 -5.57 11.88 -4.65
CA ALA A 39 -6.33 11.26 -5.73
C ALA A 39 -5.72 9.92 -6.15
N LYS A 40 -4.40 9.85 -6.31
CA LYS A 40 -3.68 8.63 -6.66
C LYS A 40 -3.71 7.59 -5.54
N VAL A 41 -3.68 8.02 -4.27
CA VAL A 41 -3.88 7.15 -3.10
C VAL A 41 -5.24 6.46 -3.16
N ARG A 42 -6.33 7.22 -3.37
CA ARG A 42 -7.69 6.70 -3.44
C ARG A 42 -7.90 5.74 -4.61
N GLU A 43 -7.31 6.06 -5.76
CA GLU A 43 -7.38 5.20 -6.94
C GLU A 43 -6.63 3.88 -6.73
N ALA A 44 -5.41 3.93 -6.21
CA ALA A 44 -4.63 2.74 -5.90
C ALA A 44 -5.33 1.85 -4.86
N HIS A 45 -5.90 2.47 -3.81
CA HIS A 45 -6.69 1.78 -2.79
C HIS A 45 -7.88 1.05 -3.39
N ARG A 46 -8.72 1.73 -4.20
CA ARG A 46 -9.88 1.09 -4.86
C ARG A 46 -9.47 -0.13 -5.67
N ARG A 47 -8.46 0.01 -6.53
CA ARG A 47 -7.98 -1.07 -7.39
C ARG A 47 -7.53 -2.29 -6.59
N ILE A 48 -6.71 -2.07 -5.55
CA ILE A 48 -6.14 -3.16 -4.76
C ILE A 48 -7.19 -3.78 -3.83
N MET A 49 -8.08 -2.97 -3.25
CA MET A 49 -9.14 -3.45 -2.38
C MET A 49 -10.12 -4.35 -3.11
N VAL A 50 -10.51 -4.01 -4.35
CA VAL A 50 -11.42 -4.85 -5.15
C VAL A 50 -10.86 -6.26 -5.35
N LEU A 51 -9.54 -6.39 -5.49
CA LEU A 51 -8.85 -7.68 -5.66
C LEU A 51 -8.68 -8.45 -4.35
N ASN A 52 -8.65 -7.74 -3.21
CA ASN A 52 -8.38 -8.33 -1.89
C ASN A 52 -9.59 -8.31 -0.95
N HIS A 53 -10.78 -8.00 -1.49
CA HIS A 53 -11.98 -7.85 -0.68
C HIS A 53 -12.35 -9.19 0.00
N PRO A 54 -12.64 -9.21 1.31
CA PRO A 54 -12.94 -10.46 2.03
C PRO A 54 -14.13 -11.21 1.44
N ASP A 55 -15.20 -10.50 1.06
CA ASP A 55 -16.38 -11.10 0.43
C ASP A 55 -16.12 -11.72 -0.95
N LYS A 56 -14.95 -11.44 -1.55
CA LYS A 56 -14.51 -12.03 -2.83
C LYS A 56 -13.43 -13.10 -2.63
N GLY A 57 -13.30 -13.63 -1.41
CA GLY A 57 -12.28 -14.61 -1.05
C GLY A 57 -10.92 -14.02 -0.69
N GLY A 58 -10.83 -12.68 -0.53
CA GLY A 58 -9.63 -12.02 -0.03
C GLY A 58 -9.40 -12.24 1.47
N SER A 59 -8.19 -11.98 1.93
CA SER A 59 -7.87 -12.08 3.36
C SER A 59 -8.39 -10.83 4.10
N PRO A 60 -9.18 -11.00 5.20
CA PRO A 60 -9.57 -9.88 6.05
C PRO A 60 -8.37 -9.09 6.59
N PHE A 61 -7.27 -9.80 6.87
CA PHE A 61 -6.04 -9.19 7.35
C PHE A 61 -5.37 -8.31 6.29
N LEU A 62 -5.31 -8.78 5.03
CA LEU A 62 -4.77 -7.97 3.93
C LEU A 62 -5.65 -6.74 3.67
N ALA A 63 -6.97 -6.92 3.66
CA ALA A 63 -7.91 -5.81 3.51
C ALA A 63 -7.71 -4.75 4.62
N ALA A 64 -7.52 -5.18 5.87
CA ALA A 64 -7.21 -4.28 6.98
C ALA A 64 -5.91 -3.49 6.75
N LYS A 65 -4.82 -4.15 6.32
CA LYS A 65 -3.54 -3.47 6.01
C LYS A 65 -3.66 -2.49 4.83
N ILE A 66 -4.45 -2.83 3.81
CA ILE A 66 -4.74 -1.92 2.68
C ILE A 66 -5.49 -0.67 3.14
N ASN A 67 -6.47 -0.82 4.05
CA ASN A 67 -7.20 0.31 4.62
C ASN A 67 -6.29 1.19 5.50
N GLU A 68 -5.50 0.58 6.38
CA GLU A 68 -4.54 1.29 7.24
C GLU A 68 -3.54 2.10 6.39
N ALA A 69 -3.06 1.55 5.28
CA ALA A 69 -2.17 2.24 4.34
C ALA A 69 -2.84 3.46 3.69
N LYS A 70 -4.09 3.32 3.25
CA LYS A 70 -4.85 4.44 2.67
C LYS A 70 -5.10 5.53 3.70
N ASP A 71 -5.47 5.17 4.93
CA ASP A 71 -5.78 6.15 5.97
C ASP A 71 -4.55 6.95 6.37
N LEU A 72 -3.38 6.31 6.48
CA LEU A 72 -2.12 7.01 6.79
C LEU A 72 -1.71 8.01 5.69
N LEU A 73 -1.92 7.68 4.41
CA LEU A 73 -1.54 8.56 3.30
C LEU A 73 -2.59 9.62 2.98
N ASP A 74 -3.88 9.37 3.28
CA ASP A 74 -4.96 10.33 3.09
C ASP A 74 -5.10 11.30 4.29
N SER A 75 -4.56 10.95 5.46
CA SER A 75 -4.44 11.79 6.65
C SER A 75 -3.40 12.91 6.49
N GLY A 76 -3.54 13.72 5.45
CA GLY A 76 -3.05 15.11 5.47
C GLY A 76 -4.01 15.99 6.29
N PRO A 77 -3.67 17.28 6.54
CA PRO A 77 -4.58 18.20 7.20
C PRO A 77 -5.94 18.12 6.50
N ARG A 78 -7.01 17.83 7.25
CA ARG A 78 -8.37 18.02 6.75
C ARG A 78 -8.52 19.54 6.63
N ARG A 79 -8.28 20.08 5.44
CA ARG A 79 -8.71 21.43 5.10
C ARG A 79 -10.21 21.43 4.93
#